data_AF-A0A2V8Q4J2-F1
#
_entry.id   AF-A0A2V8Q4J2-F1
#
_cell.length_a   1.000
_cell.length_b   1.000
_cell.length_c   1.000
_cell.angle_alpha   90.00
_cell.angle_beta   90.00
_cell.angle_gamma   90.00
#
_symmetry.space_group_name_H-M   'P 1'
#
loop_
_entity.id
_entity.type
_entity.pdbx_description
1 polymer ?
#
loop_
_entity_poly.entity_id
_entity_poly.type
_entity_poly.pdbx_seq_one_letter_code
_entity_poly.pdbx_strand_id
1 'polypeptide(L)' 'VRKAFELLADHPLLGRPAEKGRRELILSRGRYGYIAKYRWLPAEDIGLILAVRHQLEAGYAGE' A
#
# COMPACT_ATOMS: atom_id res chain seq x y z
N VAL A 1 5.19 -3.80 9.06
CA VAL A 1 5.31 -2.59 8.19
C VAL A 1 6.56 -2.67 7.31
N ARG A 2 7.79 -2.60 7.84
CA ARG A 2 9.03 -2.66 7.03
C ARG A 2 9.05 -3.81 6.01
N LYS A 3 8.78 -5.05 6.45
CA LYS A 3 8.72 -6.24 5.60
C LYS A 3 7.73 -6.15 4.43
N ALA A 4 6.64 -5.41 4.61
CA ALA A 4 5.65 -5.22 3.54
C ALA A 4 6.17 -4.29 2.43
N PHE A 5 7.06 -3.35 2.76
CA PHE A 5 7.71 -2.49 1.78
C PHE A 5 8.91 -3.19 1.11
N GLU A 6 9.64 -4.04 1.84
CA GLU A 6 10.68 -4.89 1.25
C GLU A 6 10.11 -5.79 0.16
N LEU A 7 8.91 -6.37 0.38
CA LEU A 7 8.20 -7.17 -0.63
C LEU A 7 7.80 -6.38 -1.88
N LEU A 8 7.70 -5.05 -1.84
CA LEU A 8 7.38 -4.26 -3.03
C LEU A 8 8.54 -4.21 -4.04
N ALA A 9 9.78 -4.44 -3.59
CA ALA A 9 10.93 -4.53 -4.49
C ALA A 9 10.80 -5.76 -5.40
N ASP A 10 10.48 -6.92 -4.82
CA ASP A 10 10.31 -8.17 -5.58
C ASP A 10 8.93 -8.27 -6.26
N HIS A 11 7.92 -7.61 -5.68
CA HIS A 11 6.52 -7.69 -6.12
C HIS A 11 5.87 -6.30 -6.18
N PRO A 12 6.24 -5.46 -7.17
CA PRO A 12 5.73 -4.08 -7.27
C PRO A 12 4.22 -4.01 -7.56
N LEU A 13 3.63 -5.13 -8.00
CA LEU A 13 2.20 -5.30 -8.22
C LEU A 13 1.46 -5.95 -7.03
N LEU A 14 2.00 -5.87 -5.81
CA LEU A 14 1.31 -6.34 -4.60
C LEU A 14 0.25 -5.35 -4.09
N GLY A 15 -0.90 -5.84 -3.65
CA GLY A 15 -1.97 -5.00 -3.09
C GLY A 15 -3.08 -4.64 -4.10
N ARG A 16 -4.10 -3.94 -3.61
CA ARG A 16 -5.34 -3.68 -4.35
C ARG A 16 -5.15 -2.56 -5.39
N PRO A 17 -5.57 -2.75 -6.65
CA PRO A 17 -5.58 -1.67 -7.63
C PRO A 17 -6.50 -0.53 -7.19
N ALA A 18 -6.04 0.70 -7.38
CA ALA A 18 -6.79 1.93 -7.15
C ALA A 18 -6.71 2.84 -8.39
N GLU A 19 -7.49 3.91 -8.39
CA GLU A 19 -7.55 4.82 -9.53
C GLU A 19 -6.19 5.45 -9.87
N LYS A 20 -6.01 5.82 -11.15
CA LYS A 20 -4.84 6.54 -11.67
C LYS A 20 -3.52 5.76 -11.52
N GLY A 21 -3.57 4.44 -11.73
CA GLY A 21 -2.40 3.55 -11.64
C GLY A 21 -1.82 3.45 -10.23
N ARG A 22 -2.64 3.75 -9.21
CA ARG A 22 -2.24 3.66 -7.80
C ARG A 22 -2.61 2.29 -7.26
N ARG A 23 -2.00 1.92 -6.14
CA ARG A 23 -2.21 0.65 -5.47
C ARG A 23 -2.26 0.86 -3.96
N GLU A 24 -3.07 0.07 -3.29
CA GLU A 24 -3.29 0.13 -1.85
C GLU A 24 -2.79 -1.16 -1.22
N LEU A 25 -1.76 -1.02 -0.39
CA LEU A 25 -1.15 -2.11 0.33
C LEU A 25 -1.66 -2.09 1.77
N ILE A 26 -2.33 -3.17 2.16
CA ILE A 26 -2.77 -3.36 3.55
C ILE A 26 -1.56 -3.76 4.38
N LEU A 27 -1.26 -2.93 5.37
CA LEU A 27 -0.20 -3.12 6.36
C LEU A 27 -0.85 -3.57 7.67
N SER A 28 -1.18 -4.86 7.77
CA SER A 28 -1.81 -5.40 8.98
C SER A 28 -0.88 -5.30 10.20
N ARG A 29 -1.37 -4.71 11.29
CA ARG A 29 -0.72 -4.69 12.61
C ARG A 29 -1.78 -4.65 13.71
N GLY A 30 -2.03 -5.76 14.40
CA GLY A 30 -3.03 -5.81 15.48
C GLY A 30 -4.47 -5.78 14.95
N ARG A 31 -5.40 -5.21 15.73
CA ARG A 31 -6.86 -5.23 15.46
C ARG A 31 -7.29 -4.32 14.30
N TYR A 32 -6.53 -3.27 14.01
CA TYR A 32 -6.76 -2.35 12.90
C TYR A 32 -5.42 -2.11 12.19
N GLY A 33 -5.39 -2.28 10.87
CA GLY A 33 -4.19 -2.10 10.06
C GLY A 33 -3.97 -0.66 9.59
N TYR A 34 -2.85 -0.46 8.91
CA TYR A 34 -2.62 0.75 8.11
C TYR A 34 -2.80 0.41 6.62
N ILE A 35 -3.00 1.42 5.80
CA ILE A 35 -2.99 1.31 4.34
C ILE A 35 -1.94 2.26 3.80
N ALA A 36 -1.01 1.71 3.03
CA ALA A 36 -0.10 2.50 2.21
C ALA A 36 -0.68 2.63 0.80
N LYS A 37 -0.91 3.86 0.36
CA LYS A 37 -1.19 4.16 -1.03
C LYS A 37 0.12 4.41 -1.73
N TYR A 38 0.37 3.69 -2.83
CA TYR A 38 1.61 3.80 -3.57
C TYR A 38 1.37 3.77 -5.08
N ARG A 39 2.42 4.06 -5.84
CA ARG A 39 2.46 3.91 -7.30
C ARG A 39 3.77 3.21 -7.68
N TRP A 40 3.69 2.27 -8.61
CA TRP A 40 4.86 1.69 -9.24
C TRP A 40 5.26 2.51 -10.48
N LEU A 41 6.53 2.90 -10.54
CA LEU A 41 7.14 3.61 -11.67
C LEU A 41 8.11 2.64 -12.36
N PRO A 42 7.69 1.92 -13.42
CA PRO A 42 8.47 0.85 -14.01
C PRO A 42 9.71 1.32 -14.77
N ALA A 43 9.74 2.57 -15.25
CA ALA A 43 10.91 3.08 -15.98
C ALA A 43 12.08 3.39 -15.05
N GLU A 44 11.78 3.65 -13.78
CA GLU A 44 12.73 4.05 -12.75
C GLU A 44 12.97 2.93 -11.73
N ASP A 45 12.21 1.83 -11.81
CA ASP A 45 12.23 0.72 -10.85
C ASP A 45 11.92 1.18 -9.40
N ILE A 46 10.99 2.13 -9.24
CA ILE A 46 10.68 2.79 -7.95
C ILE A 46 9.22 2.62 -7.52
N GLY A 47 9.03 2.18 -6.28
CA GLY A 47 7.75 2.24 -5.56
C GLY A 47 7.59 3.54 -4.78
N LEU A 48 6.78 4.48 -5.28
CA LEU A 48 6.53 5.76 -4.61
C LEU A 48 5.38 5.64 -3.61
N ILE A 49 5.67 5.72 -2.32
CA ILE A 49 4.65 5.79 -1.27
C ILE A 49 4.04 7.20 -1.24
N LEU A 50 2.74 7.30 -1.51
CA LEU A 50 2.00 8.56 -1.59
C LEU A 50 1.41 8.96 -0.24
N ALA A 51 0.95 7.99 0.54
CA ALA A 51 0.39 8.20 1.87
C ALA A 51 0.37 6.90 2.67
N VAL A 52 0.46 7.01 4.00
CA VAL A 52 0.16 5.91 4.93
C VAL A 52 -0.93 6.40 5.89
N ARG A 53 -2.04 5.68 5.96
CA ARG A 53 -3.22 6.06 6.78
C ARG A 53 -3.67 4.90 7.63
N HIS A 54 -4.28 5.16 8.78
CA HIS A 54 -4.93 4.12 9.55
C HIS A 54 -6.17 3.60 8.79
N GLN A 55 -6.50 2.30 8.84
CA GLN A 55 -7.62 1.73 8.10
C GLN A 55 -8.96 2.42 8.39
N LEU A 56 -9.20 2.74 9.67
CA LEU A 56 -10.42 3.46 10.09
C LEU A 56 -10.50 4.87 9.50
N GLU A 57 -9.36 5.53 9.27
CA GLU A 57 -9.28 6.86 8.63
C GLU A 57 -9.27 6.77 7.10
N ALA A 58 -8.98 5.59 6.55
CA ALA A 58 -8.95 5.31 5.13
C ALA A 58 -10.33 4.89 4.58
N GLY A 59 -11.38 4.91 5.41
CA GLY A 59 -12.72 4.46 5.03
C GLY A 59 -12.91 2.94 5.04
N TYR A 60 -11.93 2.20 5.58
CA TYR A 60 -12.06 0.77 5.88
C TYR A 60 -12.58 0.63 7.31
N ALA A 61 -13.78 1.17 7.57
CA ALA A 61 -14.58 0.72 8.69
C ALA A 61 -15.11 -0.65 8.30
N GLY A 62 -14.81 -1.68 9.10
CA GLY A 62 -14.90 -3.09 8.71
C GLY A 62 -16.14 -3.46 7.89
N GLU A 63 -15.92 -4.30 6.87
CA GLU A 63 -16.96 -5.19 6.34
C GLU A 63 -17.63 -5.97 7.47
#